data_AF-A0A7C9F822-F1
#
_entry.id   AF-A0A7C9F822-F1
#
_cell.length_a   1.000
_cell.length_b   1.000
_cell.length_c   1.000
_cell.angle_alpha   90.00
_cell.angle_beta   90.00
_cell.angle_gamma   90.00
#
_symmetry.space_group_name_H-M   'P 1'
#
loop_
_entity.id
_entity.type
_entity.pdbx_description
1 polymer ?
#
loop_
_entity_poly.entity_id
_entity_poly.type
_entity_poly.pdbx_seq_one_letter_code
_entity_poly.pdbx_strand_id
1 'polypeptide(L)'
;LYHLQTLRIFSNGGLRMPMLPNGFTKLANLRHLCSDLIMPIPVGLGMLTSLQTLPAIDLDNHSWGGRASELGNLHNLTRELKLVGFRDAGIIEDLKKVKLGTKERIEKLVLTFHSNSATPENMNGE
;
A
#
# COMPACT_ATOMS: atom_id res chain seq x y z
N LEU A 1 20.81 0.39 -17.56
CA LEU A 1 20.14 1.25 -16.56
C LEU A 1 18.63 1.16 -16.75
N TYR A 2 17.87 0.99 -15.66
CA TYR A 2 16.41 1.06 -15.72
C TYR A 2 15.97 2.52 -15.55
N HIS A 3 15.52 3.14 -16.64
CA HIS A 3 15.09 4.56 -16.67
C HIS A 3 13.57 4.74 -16.57
N LEU A 4 12.83 3.66 -16.30
CA LEU A 4 11.38 3.72 -16.22
C LEU A 4 10.97 4.63 -15.05
N GLN A 5 10.25 5.71 -15.37
CA GLN A 5 9.74 6.66 -14.37
C GLN A 5 8.29 6.41 -14.00
N THR A 6 7.50 5.84 -14.92
CA THR A 6 6.08 5.57 -14.69
C THR A 6 5.76 4.13 -15.07
N LEU A 7 5.16 3.40 -14.14
CA LEU A 7 4.59 2.07 -14.34
C LEU A 7 3.10 2.16 -14.04
N ARG A 8 2.27 1.85 -15.02
CA ARG A 8 0.81 1.79 -14.87
C ARG A 8 0.35 0.34 -15.00
N ILE A 9 -0.45 -0.11 -14.05
CA ILE A 9 -1.02 -1.45 -14.01
C ILE A 9 -2.53 -1.27 -13.82
N PHE A 10 -3.31 -1.80 -14.75
CA PHE A 10 -4.77 -1.72 -14.70
C PHE A 10 -5.33 -3.14 -14.86
N SER A 11 -6.47 -3.42 -14.22
CA SER A 11 -7.14 -4.70 -14.37
C SER A 11 -8.34 -4.58 -15.29
N ASN A 12 -8.52 -5.55 -16.18
CA ASN A 12 -9.74 -5.73 -16.95
C ASN A 12 -10.72 -6.65 -16.19
N GLY A 13 -11.14 -6.26 -14.98
CA GLY A 13 -12.19 -6.96 -14.22
C GLY A 13 -11.75 -7.73 -12.97
N GLY A 14 -10.47 -7.73 -12.62
CA GLY A 14 -9.98 -8.25 -11.34
C GLY A 14 -9.98 -7.19 -10.23
N LEU A 15 -10.25 -7.59 -8.99
CA LEU A 15 -10.30 -6.68 -7.83
C LEU A 15 -8.95 -6.44 -7.14
N ARG A 16 -7.92 -7.23 -7.48
CA ARG A 16 -6.62 -7.24 -6.80
C ARG A 16 -5.48 -7.03 -7.77
N MET A 17 -4.46 -6.29 -7.32
CA MET A 17 -3.25 -6.08 -8.11
C MET A 17 -2.50 -7.40 -8.33
N PRO A 18 -2.03 -7.71 -9.55
CA PRO A 18 -1.13 -8.82 -9.78
C PRO A 18 0.20 -8.56 -9.06
N MET A 19 0.83 -9.62 -8.54
CA MET A 19 2.10 -9.50 -7.81
C MET A 19 3.18 -8.88 -8.69
N LEU A 20 3.90 -7.90 -8.14
CA LEU A 20 5.05 -7.32 -8.83
C LEU A 20 6.15 -8.37 -9.00
N PRO A 21 6.85 -8.40 -10.14
CA PRO A 21 7.93 -9.35 -10.36
C PRO A 21 9.10 -9.05 -9.41
N ASN A 22 9.82 -10.07 -8.96
CA ASN A 22 10.92 -9.96 -7.97
C ASN A 22 11.99 -8.88 -8.32
N GLY A 23 12.13 -8.52 -9.60
CA GLY A 23 13.07 -7.50 -10.05
C GLY A 23 12.56 -6.06 -10.03
N PHE A 24 11.32 -5.78 -9.59
CA PHE A 24 10.74 -4.42 -9.65
C PHE A 24 11.53 -3.40 -8.81
N THR A 25 12.22 -3.86 -7.76
CA THR A 25 13.11 -3.05 -6.90
C THR A 25 14.30 -2.45 -7.67
N LYS A 26 14.65 -3.01 -8.84
CA LYS A 26 15.70 -2.46 -9.72
C LYS A 26 15.28 -1.17 -10.44
N LEU A 27 14.00 -0.81 -10.40
CA LEU A 27 13.45 0.41 -10.99
C LEU A 27 13.73 1.63 -10.09
N ALA A 28 15.00 1.89 -9.75
CA ALA A 28 15.39 2.95 -8.81
C ALA A 28 14.95 4.38 -9.22
N ASN A 29 14.70 4.58 -10.52
CA ASN A 29 14.21 5.84 -11.09
C ASN A 29 12.67 5.92 -11.17
N LEU A 30 11.95 4.91 -10.67
CA LEU A 30 10.50 4.89 -10.70
C LEU A 30 9.95 5.98 -9.79
N ARG A 31 9.15 6.87 -10.37
CA ARG A 31 8.47 7.97 -9.69
C ARG A 31 7.00 7.69 -9.51
N HIS A 32 6.39 6.97 -10.45
CA HIS A 32 4.96 6.76 -10.46
C HIS A 32 4.64 5.28 -10.63
N LEU A 33 4.09 4.68 -9.58
CA LEU A 33 3.37 3.41 -9.67
C LEU A 33 1.88 3.73 -9.61
N CYS A 34 1.16 3.54 -10.71
CA CYS A 34 -0.26 3.87 -10.80
C CYS A 34 -1.08 2.61 -11.03
N SER A 35 -2.16 2.47 -10.28
CA SER A 35 -3.13 1.39 -10.42
C SER A 35 -4.46 1.83 -9.84
N ASP A 36 -5.56 1.39 -10.44
CA ASP A 36 -6.92 1.49 -9.92
C ASP A 36 -7.22 0.41 -8.86
N LEU A 37 -6.36 -0.60 -8.77
CA LEU A 37 -6.42 -1.70 -7.82
C LEU A 37 -5.74 -1.35 -6.50
N ILE A 38 -6.18 -2.02 -5.45
CA ILE A 38 -5.53 -2.02 -4.13
C ILE A 38 -4.42 -3.07 -4.13
N MET A 39 -3.26 -2.70 -3.60
CA MET A 39 -2.07 -3.54 -3.56
C MET A 39 -1.64 -3.87 -2.12
N PRO A 40 -1.25 -5.12 -1.82
CA PRO A 40 -0.48 -5.44 -0.62
C PRO A 40 0.86 -4.69 -0.63
N ILE A 41 1.50 -4.57 0.53
CA ILE A 41 2.87 -4.04 0.58
C ILE A 41 3.83 -5.06 -0.04
N PRO A 42 4.57 -4.73 -1.12
CA PRO A 42 5.60 -5.62 -1.65
C PRO A 42 6.89 -5.52 -0.83
N VAL A 43 7.59 -6.65 -0.69
CA VAL A 43 8.96 -6.67 -0.16
C VAL A 43 9.87 -5.78 -1.00
N GLY A 44 10.63 -4.91 -0.34
CA GLY A 44 11.59 -4.03 -1.00
C GLY A 44 10.96 -2.77 -1.62
N LEU A 45 9.68 -2.48 -1.36
CA LEU A 45 9.04 -1.23 -1.78
C LEU A 45 9.87 -0.01 -1.33
N GLY A 46 10.42 -0.04 -0.11
CA GLY A 46 11.23 1.04 0.46
C GLY A 46 12.54 1.29 -0.28
N MET A 47 12.95 0.42 -1.21
CA MET A 47 14.10 0.65 -2.09
C MET A 47 13.79 1.65 -3.22
N LEU A 48 12.51 1.88 -3.53
CA LEU A 48 12.07 2.82 -4.56
C LEU A 48 12.03 4.26 -3.99
N THR A 49 13.18 4.78 -3.57
CA THR A 49 13.25 6.08 -2.87
C THR A 49 12.88 7.28 -3.76
N SER A 50 12.93 7.13 -5.09
CA SER A 50 12.45 8.12 -6.06
C SER A 50 10.92 8.15 -6.21
N LEU A 51 10.19 7.21 -5.58
CA LEU A 51 8.75 7.07 -5.76
C LEU A 51 8.01 8.28 -5.18
N GLN A 52 7.09 8.81 -5.98
CA GLN A 52 6.29 10.00 -5.71
C GLN A 52 4.81 9.66 -5.58
N THR A 53 4.31 8.71 -6.35
CA THR A 53 2.91 8.26 -6.31
C THR A 53 2.84 6.74 -6.27
N LEU A 54 1.89 6.21 -5.48
CA LEU A 54 1.64 4.79 -5.31
C LEU A 54 0.12 4.50 -5.35
N PRO A 55 -0.30 3.25 -5.68
CA PRO A 55 -1.69 2.81 -5.53
C PRO A 55 -2.13 2.77 -4.06
N ALA A 56 -3.42 2.51 -3.84
CA ALA A 56 -3.91 2.25 -2.48
C ALA A 56 -3.25 1.00 -1.89
N ILE A 57 -2.83 1.09 -0.63
CA ILE A 57 -2.21 -0.02 0.10
C ILE A 57 -3.27 -0.73 0.95
N ASP A 58 -3.35 -2.06 0.83
CA ASP A 58 -4.06 -2.91 1.78
C ASP A 58 -3.11 -3.32 2.90
N LEU A 59 -3.38 -2.86 4.12
CA LEU A 59 -2.61 -3.18 5.31
C LEU A 59 -3.02 -4.52 5.93
N ASP A 60 -4.22 -5.03 5.63
CA ASP A 60 -4.71 -6.31 6.15
C ASP A 60 -4.33 -7.50 5.25
N ASN A 61 -3.79 -7.24 4.06
CA ASN A 61 -3.34 -8.27 3.13
C ASN A 61 -1.81 -8.39 3.10
N HIS A 62 -1.31 -9.53 3.58
CA HIS A 62 0.12 -9.81 3.68
C HIS A 62 0.67 -10.69 2.55
N SER A 63 -0.10 -10.92 1.48
CA SER A 63 0.27 -11.89 0.43
C SER A 63 1.58 -11.57 -0.31
N TRP A 64 2.06 -10.33 -0.25
CA TRP A 64 3.33 -9.93 -0.89
C TRP A 64 4.49 -9.78 0.10
N GLY A 65 4.28 -10.10 1.39
CA GLY A 65 5.33 -10.22 2.41
C GLY A 65 5.97 -8.92 2.90
N GLY A 66 5.60 -7.76 2.35
CA GLY A 66 6.14 -6.47 2.78
C GLY A 66 5.57 -6.01 4.12
N ARG A 67 6.32 -5.15 4.81
CA ARG A 67 5.97 -4.59 6.12
C ARG A 67 5.66 -3.11 6.01
N ALA A 68 4.91 -2.55 6.97
CA ALA A 68 4.60 -1.12 6.99
C ALA A 68 5.87 -0.25 7.00
N SER A 69 6.97 -0.73 7.60
CA SER A 69 8.27 -0.05 7.63
C SER A 69 8.84 0.30 6.24
N GLU A 70 8.44 -0.42 5.18
CA GLU A 70 8.81 -0.11 3.80
C GLU A 70 8.36 1.30 3.38
N LEU A 71 7.20 1.75 3.87
CA LEU A 71 6.68 3.10 3.65
C LEU A 71 7.51 4.18 4.35
N GLY A 72 8.34 3.78 5.33
CA GLY A 72 9.29 4.65 6.04
C GLY A 72 10.24 5.36 5.09
N ASN A 73 10.81 4.62 4.15
CA ASN A 73 11.88 5.05 3.26
C ASN A 73 11.39 5.83 2.03
N LEU A 74 10.07 5.93 1.83
CA LEU A 74 9.48 6.62 0.69
C LEU A 74 9.34 8.13 0.97
N HIS A 75 10.46 8.84 1.01
CA HIS A 75 10.52 10.27 1.37
C HIS A 75 9.95 11.21 0.30
N ASN A 76 9.89 10.75 -0.95
CA ASN A 76 9.43 11.55 -2.09
C ASN A 76 7.93 11.43 -2.37
N LEU A 77 7.20 10.64 -1.57
CA LEU A 77 5.76 10.53 -1.71
C LEU A 77 5.10 11.89 -1.60
N THR A 78 4.20 12.16 -2.53
CA THR A 78 3.49 13.43 -2.62
C THR A 78 2.04 13.23 -2.99
N ARG A 79 1.26 14.32 -2.92
CA ARG A 79 -0.17 14.34 -3.21
C ARG A 79 -0.93 13.44 -2.25
N GLU A 80 -1.38 12.28 -2.71
CA GLU A 80 -2.30 11.43 -1.95
C GLU A 80 -1.66 10.08 -1.59
N LEU A 81 -1.72 9.72 -0.31
CA LEU A 81 -1.48 8.36 0.17
C LEU A 81 -2.79 7.76 0.66
N LYS A 82 -3.17 6.59 0.12
CA LYS A 82 -4.37 5.85 0.52
C LYS A 82 -3.98 4.56 1.22
N LEU A 83 -4.44 4.40 2.45
CA LEU A 83 -4.26 3.20 3.25
C LEU A 83 -5.63 2.60 3.55
N VAL A 84 -5.76 1.30 3.31
CA VAL A 84 -6.99 0.53 3.46
C VAL A 84 -6.73 -0.62 4.42
N GLY A 85 -7.68 -0.91 5.30
CA GLY A 85 -7.53 -1.95 6.30
C GLY A 85 -6.71 -1.50 7.51
N PHE A 86 -7.12 -1.94 8.69
CA PHE A 86 -6.57 -1.55 9.99
C PHE A 86 -6.98 -2.58 11.06
N ARG A 87 -7.03 -3.86 10.71
CA ARG A 87 -7.39 -4.94 11.63
C ARG A 87 -6.18 -5.64 12.22
N ASP A 88 -5.07 -5.68 11.49
CA ASP A 88 -3.83 -6.27 12.00
C ASP A 88 -3.14 -5.31 12.99
N ALA A 89 -3.06 -5.70 14.27
CA ALA A 89 -2.41 -4.87 15.28
C ALA A 89 -0.90 -4.72 15.05
N GLY A 90 -0.23 -5.75 14.53
CA GLY A 90 1.20 -5.74 14.24
C GLY A 90 1.55 -4.77 13.11
N ILE A 91 0.75 -4.72 12.04
CA ILE A 91 0.98 -3.76 10.94
C ILE A 91 0.75 -2.32 11.40
N ILE A 92 -0.25 -2.10 12.28
CA ILE A 92 -0.53 -0.79 12.87
C ILE A 92 0.64 -0.34 13.75
N GLU A 93 1.17 -1.21 14.60
CA GLU A 93 2.34 -0.90 15.43
C GLU A 93 3.58 -0.58 14.58
N ASP A 94 3.81 -1.30 13.48
CA ASP A 94 4.88 -0.96 12.54
C ASP A 94 4.60 0.36 11.81
N LEU A 95 3.35 0.64 11.46
CA LEU A 95 2.95 1.90 10.81
C LEU A 95 3.11 3.11 11.73
N LYS A 96 2.87 2.98 13.05
CA LYS A 96 3.12 4.06 14.02
C LYS A 96 4.59 4.48 14.05
N LYS A 97 5.52 3.56 13.76
CA LYS A 97 6.96 3.84 13.66
C LYS A 97 7.31 4.53 12.35
N VAL A 98 6.53 4.31 11.30
CA VAL A 98 6.58 5.07 10.05
C VAL A 98 6.06 6.47 10.37
N LYS A 99 6.97 7.43 10.54
CA LYS A 99 6.62 8.84 10.77
C LYS A 99 5.92 9.45 9.54
N LEU A 100 4.67 9.05 9.25
CA LEU A 100 3.89 9.55 8.12
C LEU A 100 3.64 11.05 8.27
N GLY A 101 3.47 11.53 9.51
CA GLY A 101 3.32 12.95 9.82
C GLY A 101 4.54 13.81 9.49
N THR A 102 5.72 13.23 9.27
CA THR A 102 6.92 14.00 8.84
C THR A 102 7.09 14.02 7.31
N LYS A 103 6.16 13.42 6.56
CA LYS A 103 6.21 13.42 5.08
C LYS A 103 5.46 14.64 4.55
N GLU A 104 6.09 15.80 4.62
CA GLU A 104 5.52 17.12 4.30
C GLU A 104 4.96 17.25 2.88
N ARG A 105 5.42 16.42 1.94
CA ARG A 105 4.96 16.44 0.54
C ARG A 105 3.64 15.73 0.32
N ILE A 106 3.16 14.94 1.29
CA ILE A 106 1.85 14.30 1.25
C ILE A 106 0.80 15.36 1.62
N GLU A 107 -0.01 15.74 0.64
CA GLU A 107 -1.06 16.75 0.77
C GLU A 107 -2.36 16.15 1.33
N LYS A 108 -2.57 14.84 1.10
CA LYS A 108 -3.78 14.11 1.50
C LYS A 108 -3.47 12.70 1.97
N LEU A 109 -3.90 12.37 3.17
CA LEU A 109 -3.89 11.01 3.70
C LEU A 109 -5.33 10.50 3.79
N VAL A 110 -5.61 9.39 3.12
CA VAL A 110 -6.93 8.73 3.17
C VAL A 110 -6.79 7.40 3.89
N LEU A 111 -7.59 7.24 4.94
CA LEU A 111 -7.68 6.01 5.72
C LEU A 111 -9.06 5.39 5.50
N THR A 112 -9.10 4.16 4.97
CA THR A 112 -10.35 3.43 4.74
C THR A 112 -10.39 2.19 5.61
N PHE A 113 -11.43 2.06 6.42
CA PHE A 113 -11.64 0.93 7.31
C PHE A 113 -12.59 -0.07 6.65
N HIS A 114 -12.29 -1.37 6.74
CA HIS A 114 -13.23 -2.40 6.31
C HIS A 114 -14.47 -2.37 7.20
N SER A 115 -15.67 -2.39 6.60
CA SER A 115 -16.92 -2.47 7.38
C SER A 115 -16.96 -3.79 8.14
N ASN A 116 -17.26 -3.73 9.43
CA ASN A 116 -17.43 -4.92 10.25
C ASN A 116 -18.84 -5.45 9.98
N SER A 117 -19.02 -6.27 8.94
CA SER A 117 -20.26 -7.04 8.80
C SER A 117 -20.22 -8.18 9.81
N ALA A 118 -20.43 -7.86 11.09
CA ALA A 118 -20.91 -8.85 12.03
C ALA A 118 -22.31 -9.23 11.53
N THR A 119 -22.42 -10.32 10.78
CA THR A 119 -23.70 -11.01 10.67
C THR A 119 -24.03 -11.50 12.08
N PRO A 120 -25.14 -11.08 12.70
CA PRO A 120 -25.57 -11.71 13.93
C PRO A 120 -25.90 -13.17 13.60
N GLU A 121 -24.98 -14.08 13.89
CA GLU A 121 -25.25 -15.51 13.87
C GLU A 121 -26.28 -15.81 14.98
N ASN A 122 -27.48 -16.20 14.55
CA ASN A 122 -28.48 -16.98 15.28
C ASN A 122 -28.70 -16.64 16.77
N MET A 123 -29.65 -15.73 17.03
CA MET A 123 -30.58 -15.91 18.16
C MET A 123 -31.79 -16.72 17.70
N ASN A 124 -31.62 -18.03 17.51
CA ASN A 124 -32.75 -18.96 17.52
C ASN A 124 -32.69 -19.71 18.84
N GLY A 125 -33.41 -19.20 19.83
CA GLY A 125 -33.87 -20.01 20.94
C GLY A 125 -35.06 -20.83 20.46
N GLU A 126 -34.93 -22.14 20.57
CA GLU A 126 -35.99 -23.08 20.93
C GLU A 126 -35.44 -24.03 22.00
#